data_AF-A0A0M3JC64-F1
#
_entry.id   AF-A0A0M3JC64-F1
#
_cell.length_a   1.000
_cell.length_b   1.000
_cell.length_c   1.000
_cell.angle_alpha   90.00
_cell.angle_beta   90.00
_cell.angle_gamma   90.00
#
_symmetry.space_group_name_H-M   'P 1'
#
loop_
_entity.id
_entity.type
_entity.pdbx_description
1 polymer ?
#
loop_
_entity_poly.entity_id
_entity_poly.type
_entity_poly.pdbx_seq_one_letter_code
_entity_poly.pdbx_strand_id
1 'polypeptide(L)'
;IHINKSSNPQHAVIRDVADILISYATTPGYVSWRNSMKGSWFIQSICEVFSKRAKDTDILAMLTMVNKRVAEAFESTSGAYKQIPDHSSRLRRNFYFFPGINQKTH
;
A
#
# COMPACT_ATOMS: atom_id res chain seq x y z
N ILE A 1 21.50 20.70 26.96
CA ILE A 1 22.48 20.23 25.96
C ILE A 1 22.03 20.76 24.61
N HIS A 2 22.64 21.84 24.13
CA HIS A 2 22.38 22.41 22.81
C HIS A 2 23.22 21.63 21.79
N ILE A 3 22.60 20.94 20.83
CA ILE A 3 23.32 20.26 19.76
C ILE A 3 23.33 21.20 18.55
N ASN A 4 24.53 21.68 18.22
CA ASN A 4 24.80 22.47 17.02
C ASN A 4 24.54 21.60 15.77
N LYS A 5 23.57 21.98 14.93
CA LYS A 5 23.38 21.40 13.59
C LYS A 5 24.16 22.25 12.58
N SER A 6 25.46 22.02 12.46
CA SER A 6 26.26 22.56 11.34
C SER A 6 26.40 21.51 10.24
N SER A 7 25.36 21.37 9.43
CA SER A 7 25.39 20.84 8.07
C SER A 7 24.07 21.26 7.43
N ASN A 8 24.10 21.82 6.21
CA ASN A 8 22.93 22.41 5.57
C ASN A 8 21.72 21.42 5.61
N PRO A 9 20.72 21.61 6.50
CA PRO A 9 19.79 20.54 6.87
C PRO A 9 18.78 20.21 5.77
N GLN A 10 18.57 21.14 4.84
CA GLN A 10 17.49 21.06 3.86
C GLN A 10 17.69 19.92 2.85
N HIS A 11 18.94 19.57 2.52
CA HIS A 11 19.25 18.52 1.54
C HIS A 11 19.35 17.11 2.15
N ALA A 12 19.70 17.00 3.43
CA ALA A 12 19.81 15.71 4.11
C ALA A 12 18.43 15.15 4.50
N VAL A 13 17.55 16.01 5.04
CA VAL A 13 16.20 15.61 5.51
C VAL A 13 15.33 15.08 4.37
N ILE A 14 15.47 15.58 3.14
CA ILE A 14 14.71 15.10 1.97
C ILE A 14 15.12 13.68 1.58
N ARG A 15 16.38 13.28 1.79
CA ARG A 15 16.86 11.92 1.44
C ARG A 15 16.32 10.87 2.40
N ASP A 16 16.15 11.21 3.67
CA ASP A 16 15.74 10.26 4.72
C ASP A 16 14.27 9.80 4.58
N VAL A 17 13.46 10.51 3.79
CA VAL A 17 12.03 10.19 3.55
C VAL A 17 11.71 9.86 2.09
N ALA A 18 12.73 9.69 1.24
CA ALA A 18 12.57 9.27 -0.14
C ALA A 18 12.35 7.75 -0.24
N ASP A 19 11.76 7.29 -1.36
CA ASP A 19 11.56 5.87 -1.68
C ASP A 19 10.70 5.10 -0.66
N ILE A 20 9.78 5.81 -0.01
CA ILE A 20 8.80 5.25 0.92
C ILE A 20 7.42 5.23 0.27
N LEU A 21 6.72 4.12 0.40
CA LEU A 21 5.30 3.99 0.12
C LEU A 21 4.57 3.55 1.40
N ILE A 22 3.56 4.30 1.79
CA ILE A 22 2.69 3.97 2.92
C ILE A 22 1.29 3.76 2.37
N SER A 23 0.68 2.61 2.66
CA SER A 23 -0.67 2.28 2.21
C SER A 23 -1.54 1.96 3.43
N TYR A 24 -2.61 2.73 3.61
CA TYR A 24 -3.55 2.64 4.70
C TYR A 24 -4.81 1.91 4.25
N ALA A 25 -5.40 1.13 5.16
CA ALA A 25 -6.60 0.34 4.84
C ALA A 25 -7.82 1.20 4.49
N THR A 26 -7.86 2.44 4.96
CA THR A 26 -8.96 3.38 4.78
C THR A 26 -8.43 4.81 4.70
N THR A 27 -9.21 5.71 4.12
CA THR A 27 -8.94 7.15 4.14
C THR A 27 -8.85 7.63 5.60
N PRO A 28 -7.89 8.51 5.96
CA PRO A 28 -7.78 9.04 7.30
C PRO A 28 -9.11 9.60 7.83
N GLY A 29 -9.46 9.29 9.07
CA GLY A 29 -10.72 9.68 9.70
C GLY A 29 -11.89 8.71 9.50
N TYR A 30 -11.71 7.63 8.73
CA TYR A 30 -12.75 6.62 8.51
C TYR A 30 -12.42 5.27 9.17
N VAL A 31 -13.43 4.40 9.25
CA VAL A 31 -13.30 3.06 9.84
C VAL A 31 -12.59 2.11 8.88
N SER A 32 -11.75 1.23 9.43
CA SER A 32 -11.18 0.07 8.74
C SER A 32 -11.96 -1.20 9.10
N TRP A 33 -12.68 -1.75 8.13
CA TRP A 33 -13.59 -2.87 8.35
C TRP A 33 -12.89 -4.22 8.26
N ARG A 34 -13.41 -5.16 9.06
CA ARG A 34 -12.88 -6.52 9.19
C ARG A 34 -14.00 -7.53 9.32
N ASN A 35 -13.86 -8.64 8.60
CA ASN A 35 -14.63 -9.84 8.86
C ASN A 35 -13.94 -10.68 9.95
N SER A 36 -14.71 -11.17 10.94
CA SER A 36 -14.17 -11.92 12.08
C SER A 36 -13.36 -13.15 11.68
N MET A 37 -13.76 -13.83 10.60
CA MET A 37 -13.16 -15.07 10.11
C MET A 37 -12.18 -14.86 8.95
N LYS A 38 -12.50 -13.95 8.02
CA LYS A 38 -11.73 -13.75 6.78
C LYS A 38 -10.66 -12.65 6.85
N GLY A 39 -10.62 -11.88 7.95
CA GLY A 39 -9.69 -10.76 8.10
C GLY A 39 -10.21 -9.46 7.50
N SER A 40 -9.33 -8.46 7.34
CA SER A 40 -9.73 -7.11 6.89
C SER A 40 -10.00 -7.07 5.39
N TRP A 41 -10.94 -6.22 4.96
CA TRP A 41 -11.28 -6.10 3.53
C TRP A 41 -10.07 -5.64 2.71
N PHE A 42 -9.25 -4.76 3.30
CA PHE A 42 -8.02 -4.28 2.70
C PHE A 42 -6.98 -5.38 2.51
N ILE A 43 -6.66 -6.15 3.56
CA ILE A 43 -5.63 -7.21 3.45
C ILE A 43 -6.09 -8.34 2.54
N GLN A 44 -7.37 -8.73 2.60
CA GLN A 44 -7.95 -9.68 1.65
C GLN A 44 -7.75 -9.20 0.20
N SER A 45 -7.94 -7.89 -0.05
CA SER A 45 -7.77 -7.32 -1.38
C SER A 45 -6.31 -7.23 -1.81
N ILE A 46 -5.39 -6.89 -0.91
CA ILE A 46 -3.94 -6.94 -1.17
C ILE A 46 -3.53 -8.35 -1.59
N CYS A 47 -3.85 -9.37 -0.79
CA CYS A 47 -3.44 -10.74 -1.07
C CYS A 47 -3.97 -11.23 -2.43
N GLU A 48 -5.23 -10.94 -2.73
CA GLU A 48 -5.85 -11.30 -4.00
C GLU A 48 -5.16 -10.63 -5.20
N VAL A 49 -4.96 -9.30 -5.14
CA VAL A 49 -4.39 -8.56 -6.27
C VAL A 49 -2.92 -8.92 -6.46
N PHE A 50 -2.13 -8.94 -5.39
CA PHE A 50 -0.69 -9.16 -5.48
C PHE A 50 -0.36 -10.58 -5.93
N SER A 51 -1.09 -11.60 -5.45
CA SER A 51 -0.90 -12.98 -5.92
C SER A 51 -1.12 -13.14 -7.43
N LYS A 52 -2.00 -12.32 -8.02
CA LYS A 52 -2.34 -12.38 -9.46
C LYS A 52 -1.45 -11.48 -10.33
N ARG A 53 -1.02 -10.32 -9.81
CA ARG A 53 -0.48 -9.22 -10.62
C ARG A 53 0.95 -8.81 -10.29
N ALA A 54 1.53 -9.29 -9.19
CA ALA A 54 2.91 -8.93 -8.81
C ALA A 54 3.97 -9.32 -9.86
N LYS A 55 3.64 -10.26 -10.76
CA LYS A 55 4.51 -10.69 -11.86
C LYS A 55 4.66 -9.67 -12.98
N ASP A 56 3.68 -8.80 -13.19
CA ASP A 56 3.58 -7.98 -14.41
C ASP A 56 3.12 -6.53 -14.18
N THR A 57 2.77 -6.17 -12.94
CA THR A 57 2.15 -4.89 -12.61
C THR A 57 2.94 -4.20 -11.50
N ASP A 58 3.18 -2.90 -11.65
CA ASP A 58 3.88 -2.13 -10.61
C ASP A 58 2.98 -1.93 -9.37
N ILE A 59 3.62 -1.65 -8.23
CA ILE A 59 2.92 -1.57 -6.95
C ILE A 59 1.82 -0.52 -6.89
N LEU A 60 1.96 0.65 -7.56
CA LEU A 60 0.96 1.71 -7.49
C LEU A 60 -0.26 1.37 -8.35
N ALA A 61 -0.04 0.76 -9.51
CA ALA A 61 -1.12 0.21 -10.32
C ALA A 61 -1.86 -0.93 -9.57
N MET A 62 -1.12 -1.82 -8.89
CA MET A 62 -1.75 -2.84 -8.05
C MET A 62 -2.54 -2.24 -6.89
N LEU A 63 -2.05 -1.20 -6.22
CA LEU A 63 -2.81 -0.52 -5.17
C LEU A 63 -4.07 0.16 -5.69
N THR A 64 -4.06 0.67 -6.92
CA THR A 64 -5.29 1.14 -7.59
C THR A 64 -6.30 0.00 -7.79
N MET A 65 -5.84 -1.20 -8.16
CA MET A 65 -6.71 -2.38 -8.26
C MET A 65 -7.24 -2.82 -6.88
N VAL A 66 -6.44 -2.70 -5.83
CA VAL A 66 -6.87 -2.93 -4.44
C VAL A 66 -7.96 -1.94 -4.05
N ASN A 67 -7.80 -0.65 -4.37
CA ASN A 67 -8.83 0.37 -4.12
C ASN A 67 -10.16 0.01 -4.78
N LYS A 68 -10.13 -0.34 -6.07
CA LYS A 68 -11.31 -0.79 -6.81
C LYS A 68 -11.98 -1.99 -6.13
N ARG A 69 -11.19 -3.00 -5.76
CA ARG A 69 -11.72 -4.21 -5.13
C ARG A 69 -12.36 -3.92 -3.77
N VAL A 70 -11.74 -3.09 -2.93
CA VAL A 70 -12.29 -2.75 -1.61
C VAL A 70 -13.63 -2.01 -1.77
N ALA A 71 -13.74 -1.10 -2.74
CA ALA A 71 -14.96 -0.34 -2.99
C ALA A 71 -16.11 -1.19 -3.55
N GLU A 72 -15.80 -2.13 -4.45
CA GLU A 72 -16.82 -2.92 -5.17
C GLU A 72 -17.22 -4.21 -4.44
N ALA A 73 -16.27 -4.91 -3.81
CA ALA A 73 -16.49 -6.27 -3.30
C ALA A 73 -16.99 -6.33 -1.86
N PHE A 74 -17.02 -5.19 -1.14
CA PHE A 74 -17.34 -5.16 0.27
C PHE A 74 -18.35 -4.08 0.64
N GLU A 75 -19.10 -4.35 1.70
CA GLU A 75 -19.99 -3.44 2.39
C GLU A 75 -20.22 -3.94 3.82
N SER A 76 -20.60 -3.03 4.70
CA SER A 76 -20.96 -3.40 6.07
C SER A 76 -22.15 -4.33 6.07
N THR A 77 -22.36 -5.10 7.15
CA THR A 77 -23.50 -6.03 7.27
C THR A 77 -24.86 -5.35 7.04
N SER A 78 -25.01 -4.06 7.38
CA SER A 78 -26.23 -3.28 7.13
C SER A 78 -26.33 -2.71 5.71
N GLY A 79 -25.34 -2.92 4.84
CA GLY A 79 -25.21 -2.30 3.51
C GLY A 79 -24.93 -0.79 3.53
N ALA A 80 -24.95 -0.15 4.70
CA ALA A 80 -24.90 1.31 4.81
C ALA A 80 -23.50 1.93 4.61
N TYR A 81 -22.43 1.15 4.81
CA TYR A 81 -21.07 1.65 4.78
C TYR A 81 -20.20 0.93 3.74
N LYS A 82 -19.39 1.73 3.06
CA LYS A 82 -18.32 1.31 2.13
C LYS A 82 -16.97 1.75 2.69
N GLN A 83 -15.90 1.22 2.10
CA GLN A 83 -14.51 1.55 2.48
C GLN A 83 -13.72 1.89 1.21
N ILE A 84 -12.77 2.82 1.34
CA ILE A 84 -11.79 3.12 0.30
C ILE A 84 -10.40 3.29 0.95
N PRO A 85 -9.39 2.50 0.55
CA PRO A 85 -8.02 2.64 1.03
C PRO A 85 -7.34 3.92 0.51
N ASP A 86 -6.29 4.36 1.19
CA ASP A 86 -5.51 5.54 0.82
C ASP A 86 -4.02 5.23 0.84
N HIS A 87 -3.24 5.80 -0.09
CA HIS A 87 -1.81 5.53 -0.19
C HIS A 87 -0.99 6.79 -0.47
N SER A 88 0.11 6.94 0.25
CA SER A 88 1.07 8.03 0.12
C SER A 88 2.39 7.49 -0.42
N SER A 89 2.74 7.88 -1.65
CA SER A 89 3.95 7.45 -2.33
C SER A 89 4.97 8.57 -2.45
N ARG A 90 6.23 8.24 -2.13
CA ARG A 90 7.44 9.03 -2.42
C ARG A 90 8.43 8.21 -3.25
N LEU A 91 7.94 7.16 -3.91
CA LEU A 91 8.74 6.34 -4.83
C LEU A 91 9.14 7.16 -6.05
N ARG A 92 10.40 7.05 -6.45
CA ARG A 92 10.95 7.78 -7.61
C ARG A 92 11.00 6.95 -8.90
N ARG A 93 10.65 5.67 -8.80
CA ARG A 93 10.63 4.71 -9.91
C ARG A 93 9.47 3.74 -9.71
N ASN A 94 9.02 3.13 -10.80
CA ASN A 94 8.09 2.03 -10.73
C ASN A 94 8.72 0.87 -9.94
N PHE A 95 7.94 0.28 -9.04
CA PHE A 95 8.37 -0.84 -8.22
C PHE A 95 7.66 -2.10 -8.69
N TYR A 96 8.44 -3.07 -9.20
CA TYR A 96 7.97 -4.39 -9.61
C TYR A 96 8.57 -5.45 -8.70
N PHE A 97 7.79 -6.48 -8.37
CA PHE A 97 8.21 -7.53 -7.43
C PHE A 97 9.07 -8.62 -8.05
N PHE A 98 8.95 -8.82 -9.37
CA PHE A 98 9.71 -9.84 -10.11
C PHE A 98 9.71 -11.24 -9.45
N PRO A 99 8.54 -11.78 -9.05
CA PRO A 99 8.46 -13.10 -8.43
C PRO A 99 9.01 -14.18 -9.40
N GLY A 100 9.84 -15.08 -8.89
CA GLY A 100 10.37 -16.23 -9.64
C GLY A 100 11.65 -15.97 -10.46
N ILE A 101 12.16 -14.74 -10.56
CA ILE A 101 13.36 -14.43 -11.37
C ILE A 101 14.64 -15.14 -10.89
N ASN A 102 14.70 -15.60 -9.63
CA ASN A 102 15.85 -16.33 -9.09
C ASN A 102 15.66 -17.86 -8.99
N GLN A 103 14.62 -18.43 -9.60
CA GLN A 103 14.52 -19.89 -9.70
C GLN A 103 15.43 -20.37 -10.83
N LYS A 104 16.66 -20.74 -10.49
CA LYS A 104 17.47 -21.61 -11.35
C LYS A 104 16.67 -22.90 -11.53
N THR A 105 16.09 -23.09 -12.70
CA THR A 105 15.57 -24.38 -13.14
C THR A 105 16.74 -25.37 -13.12
N HIS A 106 16.70 -26.30 -12.17
CA HIS A 106 17.51 -27.51 -12.22
C HIS A 106 16.87 -28.50 -13.20
#